data_AF-A0A0M2GQT9-F1
#
_entry.id   AF-A0A0M2GQT9-F1
#
_cell.length_a   1.000
_cell.length_b   1.000
_cell.length_c   1.000
_cell.angle_alpha   90.00
_cell.angle_beta   90.00
_cell.angle_gamma   90.00
#
_symmetry.space_group_name_H-M   'P 1'
#
loop_
_entity.id
_entity.type
_entity.pdbx_description
1 polymer ?
#
loop_
_entity_poly.entity_id
_entity_poly.type
_entity_poly.pdbx_seq_one_letter_code
_entity_poly.pdbx_strand_id
1 'polypeptide(L)'
;MFVHSDRLPTSPAIPQGLVTARPWGLGRMAPYPTMAPTARAELDPATQTARFYDGTGQVLEMGKHGTSTGTNPSTGTSPDGHGGGDTDTGNDTDQ
;
A
#
# COMPACT_ATOMS: atom_id res chain seq x y z
N MET A 1 9.60 -25.78 -2.31
CA MET A 1 9.78 -26.21 -0.91
C MET A 1 10.89 -25.37 -0.32
N PHE A 2 10.62 -24.53 0.69
CA PHE A 2 11.61 -23.57 1.20
C PHE A 2 12.53 -24.28 2.21
N VAL A 3 13.83 -24.28 1.93
CA VAL A 3 14.86 -25.10 2.60
C VAL A 3 15.17 -24.66 4.05
N HIS A 4 14.54 -23.59 4.54
CA HIS A 4 14.86 -22.97 5.85
C HIS A 4 13.64 -22.60 6.69
N SER A 5 12.47 -23.20 6.39
CA SER A 5 11.21 -22.91 7.10
C SER A 5 11.26 -23.24 8.60
N ASP A 6 12.16 -24.14 8.97
CA ASP A 6 12.46 -24.65 10.31
C ASP A 6 13.27 -23.67 11.19
N ARG A 7 13.80 -22.59 10.61
CA ARG A 7 14.62 -21.60 11.35
C ARG A 7 13.84 -20.43 11.91
N LEU A 8 12.53 -20.36 11.67
CA LEU A 8 11.70 -19.35 12.30
C LEU A 8 11.39 -19.81 13.73
N PRO A 9 11.71 -19.02 14.76
CA PRO A 9 11.33 -19.37 16.13
C PRO A 9 9.80 -19.48 16.20
N THR A 10 9.30 -20.71 16.28
CA THR A 10 7.85 -21.02 16.41
C THR A 10 7.38 -20.92 17.85
N SER A 11 8.30 -20.73 18.80
CA SER A 11 7.96 -20.58 20.22
C SER A 11 7.61 -19.12 20.54
N PRO A 12 6.69 -18.90 21.49
CA PRO A 12 6.46 -17.56 22.04
C PRO A 12 7.78 -16.96 22.51
N ALA A 13 8.03 -15.69 22.17
CA ALA A 13 9.20 -14.99 22.68
C ALA A 13 9.19 -15.03 24.21
N ILE A 14 10.24 -15.58 24.81
CA ILE A 14 10.42 -15.51 26.26
C ILE A 14 10.62 -14.03 26.62
N PRO A 15 9.84 -13.44 27.54
CA PRO A 15 10.00 -12.04 27.91
C PRO A 15 11.38 -11.85 28.56
N GLN A 16 12.35 -11.33 27.83
CA GLN A 16 13.72 -11.09 28.34
C GLN A 16 13.83 -9.79 29.16
N GLY A 17 12.71 -9.16 29.52
CA GLY A 17 12.68 -7.85 30.19
C GLY A 17 13.14 -6.67 29.33
N LEU A 18 13.46 -6.92 28.05
CA LEU A 18 13.86 -5.90 27.09
C LEU A 18 12.62 -5.22 26.51
N VAL A 19 12.54 -3.89 26.63
CA VAL A 19 11.53 -3.10 25.93
C VAL A 19 11.96 -2.98 24.47
N THR A 20 11.26 -3.68 23.57
CA THR A 20 11.43 -3.45 22.14
C THR A 20 10.93 -2.04 21.81
N ALA A 21 11.85 -1.15 21.43
CA ALA A 21 11.49 0.17 20.97
C ALA A 21 10.55 0.05 19.77
N ARG A 22 9.50 0.87 19.74
CA ARG A 22 8.59 0.91 18.60
C ARG A 22 9.40 1.20 17.33
N PRO A 23 9.32 0.36 16.28
CA PRO A 23 9.99 0.63 15.01
C PRO A 23 9.62 2.03 14.51
N TRP A 24 10.63 2.83 14.14
CA TRP A 24 10.45 4.23 13.77
C TRP A 24 9.42 4.42 12.63
N GLY A 25 9.33 3.47 11.70
CA GLY A 25 8.38 3.49 10.59
C GLY A 25 6.91 3.46 11.04
N LEU A 26 6.59 2.78 12.15
CA LEU A 26 5.21 2.75 12.66
C LEU A 26 4.74 4.10 13.18
N GLY A 27 5.66 4.99 13.58
CA GLY A 27 5.32 6.37 13.97
C GLY A 27 5.01 7.29 12.79
N ARG A 28 5.33 6.83 11.56
CA ARG A 28 5.12 7.58 10.31
C ARG A 28 3.99 7.01 9.45
N MET A 29 3.41 5.88 9.82
CA MET A 29 2.23 5.33 9.14
C MET A 29 1.03 6.25 9.34
N ALA A 30 0.46 6.73 8.25
CA ALA A 30 -0.84 7.37 8.21
C ALA A 30 -1.87 6.41 7.61
N PRO A 31 -3.17 6.54 7.95
CA PRO A 31 -4.22 5.86 7.22
C PRO A 31 -4.10 6.16 5.73
N TYR A 32 -4.27 5.14 4.90
CA TYR A 32 -4.29 5.33 3.46
C TYR A 32 -5.43 6.30 3.10
N PRO A 33 -5.14 7.43 2.44
CA PRO A 33 -6.17 8.41 2.16
C PRO A 33 -7.12 7.85 1.11
N THR A 34 -8.40 7.74 1.50
CA THR A 34 -9.56 7.39 0.66
C THR A 34 -9.87 5.89 0.55
N MET A 35 -11.01 5.50 1.13
CA MET A 35 -11.80 4.40 0.59
C MET A 35 -12.63 4.98 -0.55
N ALA A 36 -12.57 4.37 -1.74
CA ALA A 36 -13.46 4.71 -2.83
C ALA A 36 -14.93 4.59 -2.37
N PRO A 37 -15.87 5.33 -2.97
CA PRO A 37 -17.29 5.17 -2.70
C PRO A 37 -17.67 3.68 -2.78
N THR A 38 -18.38 3.16 -1.78
CA THR A 38 -18.86 1.78 -1.82
C THR A 38 -19.88 1.66 -2.94
N ALA A 39 -19.50 1.00 -4.04
CA ALA A 39 -20.35 0.78 -5.20
C ALA A 39 -20.57 -0.72 -5.41
N ARG A 40 -21.78 -1.10 -5.80
CA ARG A 40 -22.08 -2.45 -6.28
C ARG A 40 -21.70 -2.53 -7.76
N ALA A 41 -20.83 -3.47 -8.13
CA ALA A 41 -20.47 -3.72 -9.51
C ALA A 41 -21.24 -4.93 -10.06
N GLU A 42 -21.75 -4.80 -11.29
CA GLU A 42 -22.35 -5.89 -12.08
C GLU A 42 -21.70 -5.96 -13.46
N LEU A 43 -21.72 -7.15 -14.07
CA LEU A 43 -21.26 -7.33 -15.44
C LEU A 43 -22.41 -7.06 -16.41
N ASP A 44 -22.22 -6.12 -17.34
CA ASP A 44 -23.15 -5.92 -18.45
C ASP A 44 -23.00 -7.09 -19.45
N PRO A 45 -24.03 -7.91 -19.69
CA PRO A 45 -23.92 -9.08 -20.55
C PRO A 45 -23.67 -8.72 -22.02
N ALA A 46 -24.07 -7.53 -22.48
CA ALA A 46 -23.92 -7.12 -23.88
C ALA A 46 -22.51 -6.61 -24.19
N THR A 47 -21.95 -5.78 -23.31
CA THR A 47 -20.63 -5.16 -23.52
C THR A 47 -19.50 -5.89 -22.82
N GLN A 48 -19.81 -6.80 -21.89
CA GLN A 48 -18.84 -7.45 -21.01
C GLN A 48 -18.00 -6.44 -20.21
N THR A 49 -18.61 -5.31 -19.82
CA THR A 49 -17.98 -4.28 -18.99
C THR A 49 -18.65 -4.17 -17.63
N ALA A 50 -17.93 -3.67 -16.63
CA ALA A 50 -18.50 -3.39 -15.31
C ALA A 50 -19.48 -2.21 -15.37
N ARG A 51 -20.63 -2.35 -14.71
CA ARG A 51 -21.60 -1.29 -14.45
C ARG A 51 -21.72 -1.11 -12.94
N PHE A 52 -21.51 0.12 -12.47
CA PHE A 52 -21.50 0.44 -11.04
C PHE A 52 -22.82 1.06 -10.61
N TYR A 53 -23.26 0.75 -9.40
CA TYR A 53 -24.44 1.32 -8.78
C TYR A 53 -24.13 1.88 -7.40
N ASP A 54 -24.76 3.01 -7.07
CA ASP A 54 -24.71 3.58 -5.73
C ASP A 54 -25.60 2.80 -4.74
N GLY A 55 -25.60 3.22 -3.48
CA GLY A 55 -26.41 2.59 -2.42
C GLY A 55 -27.93 2.68 -2.63
N THR A 56 -28.39 3.51 -3.57
CA THR A 56 -29.80 3.67 -3.94
C THR A 56 -30.16 2.93 -5.23
N GLY A 57 -29.18 2.29 -5.88
CA GLY A 57 -29.36 1.56 -7.13
C GLY A 57 -29.29 2.45 -8.38
N GLN A 58 -28.86 3.70 -8.27
CA GLN A 58 -28.61 4.55 -9.45
C GLN A 58 -27.26 4.20 -10.08
N VAL A 59 -27.17 4.31 -11.40
CA VAL A 59 -25.93 4.06 -12.13
C VAL A 59 -24.89 5.12 -11.74
N LEU A 60 -23.72 4.65 -11.29
CA LEU A 60 -22.59 5.47 -10.93
C LEU A 60 -21.55 5.41 -12.06
N GLU A 61 -21.17 6.57 -12.59
CA GLU A 61 -20.00 6.69 -13.46
C GLU A 61 -18.74 6.72 -12.59
N MET A 62 -18.01 5.61 -12.59
CA MET A 62 -16.65 5.59 -12.04
C MET A 62 -15.80 6.44 -13.00
N GLY A 63 -15.40 7.64 -12.56
CA GLY A 63 -14.69 8.61 -13.39
C GLY A 63 -13.50 8.01 -14.15
N LYS A 64 -13.02 8.72 -15.18
CA LYS A 64 -11.87 8.24 -15.99
C LYS A 64 -10.72 7.83 -15.07
N HIS A 65 -10.23 6.61 -15.26
CA HIS A 65 -8.98 6.18 -14.66
C HIS A 65 -7.91 7.22 -15.00
N GLY A 66 -7.28 7.80 -13.98
CA GLY A 66 -6.09 8.60 -14.19
C GLY A 66 -5.03 7.70 -14.80
N THR A 67 -4.50 8.06 -15.96
CA THR A 67 -3.28 7.43 -16.47
C THR A 67 -2.16 7.65 -15.45
N SER A 68 -1.53 6.57 -14.99
CA SER A 68 -0.35 6.55 -14.11
C SER A 68 0.47 7.82 -14.22
N THR A 69 0.45 8.69 -13.22
CA THR A 69 1.39 9.80 -13.15
C THR A 69 2.60 9.29 -12.40
N GLY A 70 3.60 8.80 -13.14
CA GLY A 70 4.86 8.37 -12.54
C GLY A 70 5.52 9.56 -11.85
N THR A 71 5.41 9.64 -10.54
CA THR A 71 6.15 10.61 -9.74
C THR A 71 7.41 9.94 -9.21
N ASN A 72 8.54 10.64 -9.30
CA ASN A 72 9.83 10.17 -8.78
C ASN A 72 10.22 11.02 -7.56
N PRO A 73 9.65 10.74 -6.37
CA PRO A 73 10.04 11.46 -5.17
C PRO A 73 11.46 11.07 -4.77
N SER A 74 12.29 12.06 -4.44
CA SER A 74 13.63 11.80 -3.89
C SER A 74 13.51 11.13 -2.53
N THR A 75 13.90 9.85 -2.43
CA THR A 75 14.05 9.14 -1.16
C THR A 75 15.52 9.21 -0.74
N GLY A 76 15.97 10.34 -0.24
CA GLY A 76 17.33 10.44 0.30
C GLY A 76 17.44 9.66 1.61
N THR A 77 18.19 8.55 1.61
CA THR A 77 18.53 7.80 2.83
C THR A 77 19.97 8.05 3.20
N SER A 78 20.23 9.03 4.08
CA SER A 78 21.56 9.12 4.69
C SER A 78 21.67 8.14 5.87
N PRO A 79 22.74 7.32 5.95
CA PRO A 79 22.96 6.40 7.08
C PRO A 79 22.95 7.08 8.47
N ASP A 80 23.18 8.39 8.50
CA ASP A 80 23.32 9.22 9.70
C ASP A 80 22.25 10.33 9.82
N GLY A 81 21.30 10.42 8.88
CA GLY A 81 20.28 11.47 8.88
C GLY A 81 20.78 12.89 8.58
N HIS A 82 22.04 13.07 8.21
CA HIS A 82 22.55 14.35 7.71
C HIS A 82 22.34 14.45 6.20
N GLY A 83 21.87 15.61 5.72
CA GLY A 83 21.52 15.83 4.32
C GLY A 83 22.72 15.61 3.39
N GLY A 84 22.76 14.44 2.77
CA GLY A 84 23.85 14.00 1.90
C GLY A 84 23.83 12.48 1.72
N GLY A 85 22.66 11.90 1.44
CA GLY A 85 22.49 10.47 1.16
C GLY A 85 22.43 10.17 -0.34
N ASP A 86 22.57 8.89 -0.68
CA ASP A 86 22.40 8.32 -2.01
C ASP A 86 21.16 8.87 -2.74
N THR A 87 21.33 9.19 -4.03
CA THR A 87 20.20 9.56 -4.89
C THR A 87 19.53 8.30 -5.41
N ASP A 88 18.98 7.50 -4.50
CA ASP A 88 18.11 6.40 -4.91
C ASP A 88 16.77 7.01 -5.34
N THR A 89 16.42 6.75 -6.60
CA THR A 89 15.15 7.19 -7.20
C THR A 89 14.22 5.99 -7.25
N GLY A 90 13.17 6.01 -6.43
CA GLY A 90 12.09 5.05 -6.47
C GLY A 90 11.09 5.43 -7.56
N ASN A 91 10.73 4.48 -8.42
CA ASN A 91 9.75 4.71 -9.48
C ASN A 91 8.38 4.23 -9.00
N ASP A 92 7.51 5.16 -8.61
CA ASP A 92 6.13 4.87 -8.26
C ASP A 92 5.34 4.83 -9.59
N THR A 93 5.12 3.62 -10.10
CA THR A 93 4.29 3.40 -11.29
C THR A 93 2.96 2.83 -10.86
N ASP A 94 1.91 3.64 -10.96
CA ASP A 94 0.54 3.25 -10.65
C ASP A 94 -0.16 2.78 -11.93
N GLN A 95 0.15 1.55 -12.39
CA GLN A 95 -0.54 0.91 -13.52
C GLN A 95 -2.02 0.67 -13.23
#